data_AF-A0A2N6BW09-F1
#
_entry.id   AF-A0A2N6BW09-F1
#
_cell.length_a   1.000
_cell.length_b   1.000
_cell.length_c   1.000
_cell.angle_alpha   90.00
_cell.angle_beta   90.00
_cell.angle_gamma   90.00
#
_symmetry.space_group_name_H-M   'P 1'
#
loop_
_entity.id
_entity.type
_entity.pdbx_description
1 polymer ?
#
loop_
_entity_poly.entity_id
_entity_poly.type
_entity_poly.pdbx_seq_one_letter_code
_entity_poly.pdbx_strand_id
1 'polypeptide(L)'
;MSSLIDEQDATGKTKEIYADIQEKFGMVPNFFKAQAAVDPDWLALNWQREKEIMLADGALDRKTKEIIALVVSMVNGCEYCSLAHESMARMVGASKDEINDVKKVVDLFCSFNAIADSLKVPCDIMPPLLPFPTGMKMAGGRDFLGSAFVMGGGMV
;
A
#
# COMPACT_ATOMS: atom_id res chain seq x y z
N MET A 1 27.27 1.32 3.92
CA MET A 1 26.39 0.41 4.69
C MET A 1 25.82 1.18 5.85
N SER A 2 24.52 1.13 6.08
CA SER A 2 23.90 1.77 7.25
C SER A 2 24.37 1.05 8.53
N SER A 3 24.56 1.81 9.62
CA SER A 3 24.71 1.22 10.94
C SER A 3 23.37 0.59 11.38
N LEU A 4 23.43 -0.56 12.05
CA LEU A 4 22.27 -1.29 12.56
C LEU A 4 22.49 -1.55 14.06
N ILE A 5 21.43 -1.41 14.86
CA ILE A 5 21.40 -1.92 16.23
C ILE A 5 20.67 -3.26 16.21
N ASP A 6 21.40 -4.34 16.44
CA ASP A 6 20.83 -5.68 16.56
C ASP A 6 20.04 -5.85 17.87
N GLU A 7 19.13 -6.83 17.88
CA GLU A 7 18.16 -6.99 18.97
C GLU A 7 18.84 -7.26 20.32
N GLN A 8 19.98 -7.94 20.32
CA GLN A 8 20.76 -8.24 21.52
C GLN A 8 21.43 -7.00 22.13
N ASP A 9 21.71 -5.98 21.30
CA ASP A 9 22.38 -4.74 21.70
C ASP A 9 21.38 -3.60 21.98
N ALA A 10 20.10 -3.80 21.65
CA ALA A 10 19.03 -2.86 21.92
C ALA A 10 18.81 -2.69 23.43
N THR A 11 18.76 -1.43 23.88
CA THR A 11 18.49 -1.06 25.27
C THR A 11 17.38 -0.02 25.36
N GLY A 12 16.82 0.16 26.56
CA GLY A 12 15.76 1.16 26.83
C GLY A 12 14.60 1.11 25.83
N LYS A 13 14.22 2.29 25.33
CA LYS A 13 13.10 2.49 24.40
C LYS A 13 13.20 1.64 23.13
N THR A 14 14.39 1.50 22.55
CA THR A 14 14.61 0.69 21.34
C THR A 14 14.26 -0.77 21.60
N LYS A 15 14.66 -1.33 22.75
CA LYS A 15 14.37 -2.72 23.11
C LYS A 15 12.87 -2.98 23.26
N GLU A 16 12.14 -2.05 23.85
CA GLU A 16 10.69 -2.12 24.01
C GLU A 16 9.99 -2.10 22.64
N ILE A 17 10.40 -1.20 21.74
CA ILE A 17 9.85 -1.12 20.38
C ILE A 17 10.15 -2.40 19.59
N TYR A 18 11.37 -2.93 19.70
CA TYR A 18 11.73 -4.18 19.04
C TYR A 18 10.91 -5.37 19.53
N ALA A 19 10.56 -5.42 20.82
CA ALA A 19 9.69 -6.47 21.34
C ALA A 19 8.30 -6.45 20.69
N ASP A 20 7.72 -5.26 20.50
CA ASP A 20 6.43 -5.09 19.81
C ASP A 20 6.55 -5.47 18.32
N ILE A 21 7.61 -5.02 17.63
CA ILE A 21 7.86 -5.40 16.23
C ILE A 21 8.00 -6.92 16.09
N GLN A 22 8.77 -7.55 16.98
CA GLN A 22 8.99 -9.00 17.02
C GLN A 22 7.68 -9.75 17.23
N GLU A 23 6.79 -9.26 18.11
CA GLU A 23 5.47 -9.85 18.32
C GLU A 23 4.61 -9.79 17.05
N LYS A 24 4.61 -8.66 16.34
CA LYS A 24 3.76 -8.47 15.14
C LYS A 24 4.29 -9.17 13.90
N PHE A 25 5.61 -9.22 13.71
CA PHE A 25 6.25 -9.71 12.48
C PHE A 25 7.04 -11.01 12.63
N GLY A 26 7.30 -11.46 13.87
CA GLY A 26 8.15 -12.62 14.14
C GLY A 26 9.66 -12.37 13.93
N MET A 27 10.05 -11.14 13.57
CA MET A 27 11.42 -10.67 13.42
C MET A 27 11.46 -9.14 13.55
N VAL A 28 12.64 -8.53 13.73
CA VAL A 28 12.83 -7.07 13.59
C VAL A 28 13.50 -6.76 12.24
N PRO A 29 12.78 -6.21 11.25
CA PRO A 29 13.38 -5.83 9.96
C PRO A 29 14.53 -4.83 10.09
N ASN A 30 15.56 -4.98 9.26
CA ASN A 30 16.71 -4.08 9.20
C ASN A 30 16.32 -2.60 8.97
N PHE A 31 15.17 -2.32 8.36
CA PHE A 31 14.62 -0.97 8.22
C PHE A 31 14.41 -0.28 9.58
N PHE A 32 13.84 -0.99 10.56
CA PHE A 32 13.68 -0.46 11.91
C PHE A 32 15.02 -0.43 12.66
N LYS A 33 15.89 -1.42 12.42
CA LYS A 33 17.23 -1.42 13.01
C LYS A 33 18.11 -0.25 12.58
N ALA A 34 17.99 0.15 11.32
CA ALA A 34 18.68 1.32 10.80
C ALA A 34 18.17 2.62 11.43
N GLN A 35 16.86 2.73 11.67
CA GLN A 35 16.29 3.90 12.35
C GLN A 35 16.73 3.97 13.81
N ALA A 36 16.75 2.83 14.51
CA ALA A 36 17.24 2.74 15.88
C ALA A 36 18.68 3.25 16.03
N ALA A 37 19.53 2.94 15.04
CA ALA A 37 20.93 3.36 15.01
C ALA A 37 21.10 4.87 14.81
N VAL A 38 20.09 5.54 14.26
CA VAL A 38 20.08 6.99 14.04
C VAL A 38 19.46 7.71 15.23
N ASP A 39 18.23 7.34 15.57
CA ASP A 39 17.44 7.98 16.63
C ASP A 39 16.28 7.07 17.09
N PRO A 40 16.27 6.61 18.36
CA PRO A 40 15.16 5.84 18.94
C PRO A 40 13.81 6.55 18.91
N ASP A 41 13.76 7.88 18.94
CA ASP A 41 12.50 8.63 18.86
C ASP A 41 11.93 8.60 17.45
N TRP A 42 12.79 8.71 16.43
CA TRP A 42 12.39 8.54 15.03
C TRP A 42 11.88 7.13 14.75
N LEU A 43 12.55 6.09 15.26
CA LEU A 43 12.06 4.71 15.22
C LEU A 43 10.65 4.60 15.82
N ALA A 44 10.43 5.19 17.00
CA ALA A 44 9.14 5.13 17.68
C ALA A 44 8.02 5.76 16.85
N LEU A 45 8.29 6.93 16.25
CA LEU A 45 7.32 7.63 15.40
C LEU A 45 6.95 6.81 14.17
N ASN A 46 7.93 6.22 13.48
CA ASN A 46 7.64 5.42 12.28
C ASN A 46 7.00 4.08 12.62
N TRP A 47 7.38 3.45 13.73
CA TRP A 47 6.69 2.24 14.19
C TRP A 47 5.23 2.51 14.55
N GLN A 48 4.94 3.66 15.18
CA GLN A 48 3.56 4.05 15.44
C GLN A 48 2.77 4.28 14.14
N ARG A 49 3.37 4.95 13.15
CA ARG A 49 2.75 5.14 11.83
C ARG A 49 2.47 3.81 11.13
N GLU A 50 3.41 2.87 11.20
CA GLU A 50 3.25 1.52 10.64
C GLU A 50 2.05 0.80 11.28
N LYS A 51 1.94 0.84 12.62
CA LYS A 51 0.82 0.24 13.32
C LYS A 51 -0.52 0.83 12.90
N GLU A 52 -0.63 2.16 12.89
CA GLU A 52 -1.89 2.85 12.57
C GLU A 52 -2.29 2.71 11.10
N ILE A 53 -1.33 2.70 10.17
CA ILE A 53 -1.63 2.71 8.73
C ILE A 53 -1.71 1.29 8.19
N MET A 54 -0.72 0.45 8.50
CA MET A 54 -0.59 -0.88 7.88
C MET A 54 -1.28 -1.98 8.69
N LEU A 55 -1.14 -1.95 10.02
CA LEU A 55 -1.57 -3.08 10.87
C LEU A 55 -2.98 -2.92 11.46
N ALA A 56 -3.43 -1.70 11.69
CA ALA A 56 -4.77 -1.44 12.20
C ALA A 56 -5.84 -1.79 11.15
N ASP A 57 -6.99 -2.23 11.66
CA ASP A 57 -8.18 -2.45 10.84
C ASP A 57 -8.62 -1.15 10.17
N GLY A 58 -9.09 -1.26 8.93
CA GLY A 58 -9.60 -0.13 8.18
C GLY A 58 -10.43 -0.59 6.99
N ALA A 59 -10.76 0.36 6.11
CA ALA A 59 -11.53 0.06 4.90
C ALA A 59 -10.79 -0.88 3.93
N LEU A 60 -9.45 -0.90 3.98
CA LEU A 60 -8.61 -1.84 3.24
C LEU A 60 -8.05 -2.89 4.18
N ASP A 61 -8.11 -4.15 3.75
CA ASP A 61 -7.44 -5.24 4.46
C ASP A 61 -5.91 -5.16 4.33
N ARG A 62 -5.21 -5.88 5.19
CA ARG A 62 -3.73 -5.86 5.22
C ARG A 62 -3.11 -6.33 3.90
N LYS A 63 -3.70 -7.34 3.26
CA LYS A 63 -3.22 -7.84 1.96
C LYS A 63 -3.23 -6.74 0.90
N THR A 64 -4.31 -5.98 0.82
CA THR A 64 -4.46 -4.86 -0.11
C THR A 64 -3.45 -3.76 0.19
N LYS A 65 -3.26 -3.41 1.47
CA LYS A 65 -2.26 -2.40 1.88
C LYS A 65 -0.84 -2.81 1.49
N GLU A 66 -0.45 -4.08 1.70
CA GLU A 66 0.87 -4.59 1.30
C GLU A 66 1.07 -4.61 -0.22
N ILE A 67 0.03 -4.94 -0.99
CA ILE A 67 0.08 -4.85 -2.46
C ILE A 67 0.30 -3.41 -2.92
N ILE A 68 -0.38 -2.44 -2.31
CA ILE A 68 -0.17 -1.01 -2.61
C ILE A 68 1.27 -0.60 -2.26
N ALA A 69 1.77 -1.01 -1.09
CA ALA A 69 3.14 -0.73 -0.67
C ALA A 69 4.18 -1.34 -1.62
N LEU A 70 3.94 -2.56 -2.10
CA LEU A 70 4.75 -3.22 -3.13
C LEU A 70 4.77 -2.40 -4.43
N VAL A 71 3.60 -2.00 -4.95
CA VAL A 71 3.50 -1.18 -6.17
C VAL A 71 4.29 0.12 -6.04
N VAL A 72 4.09 0.86 -4.95
CA VAL A 72 4.81 2.12 -4.67
C VAL A 72 6.32 1.88 -4.59
N SER A 73 6.73 0.79 -3.94
CA SER A 73 8.15 0.42 -3.81
C SER A 73 8.80 0.10 -5.16
N MET A 74 8.10 -0.62 -6.04
CA MET A 74 8.59 -0.95 -7.37
C MET A 74 8.74 0.30 -8.24
N VAL A 75 7.74 1.18 -8.24
CA VAL A 75 7.77 2.43 -9.02
C VAL A 75 8.86 3.37 -8.51
N ASN A 76 9.09 3.42 -7.21
CA ASN A 76 10.17 4.22 -6.61
C ASN A 76 11.56 3.57 -6.73
N GLY A 77 11.67 2.36 -7.28
CA GLY A 77 12.94 1.65 -7.43
C GLY A 77 13.58 1.22 -6.10
N CYS A 78 12.81 1.07 -5.02
CA CYS A 78 13.34 0.58 -3.74
C CYS A 78 13.38 -0.96 -3.74
N GLU A 79 14.55 -1.56 -4.00
CA GLU A 79 14.71 -3.02 -4.02
C GLU A 79 14.39 -3.65 -2.66
N TYR A 80 14.96 -3.12 -1.57
CA TYR A 80 14.68 -3.60 -0.21
C TYR A 80 13.18 -3.61 0.09
N CYS A 81 12.50 -2.51 -0.20
CA CYS A 81 11.07 -2.34 0.07
C CYS A 81 10.23 -3.27 -0.82
N SER A 82 10.59 -3.42 -2.10
CA SER A 82 9.89 -4.30 -3.03
C SER A 82 9.95 -5.76 -2.56
N LEU A 83 11.14 -6.23 -2.16
CA LEU A 83 11.30 -7.59 -1.64
C LEU A 83 10.57 -7.78 -0.30
N ALA A 84 10.63 -6.79 0.59
CA ALA A 84 9.95 -6.83 1.89
C ALA A 84 8.43 -6.90 1.71
N HIS A 85 7.83 -6.00 0.93
CA HIS A 85 6.38 -5.94 0.77
C HIS A 85 5.82 -7.06 -0.11
N GLU A 86 6.58 -7.59 -1.09
CA GLU A 86 6.17 -8.85 -1.77
C GLU A 86 6.11 -10.01 -0.76
N SER A 87 7.09 -10.11 0.13
CA SER A 87 7.12 -11.16 1.17
C SER A 87 5.97 -11.00 2.16
N MET A 88 5.74 -9.78 2.67
CA MET A 88 4.65 -9.49 3.61
C MET A 88 3.29 -9.71 2.99
N ALA A 89 3.06 -9.26 1.74
CA ALA A 89 1.82 -9.53 1.01
C ALA A 89 1.52 -11.03 0.94
N ARG A 90 2.54 -11.85 0.63
CA ARG A 90 2.38 -13.32 0.58
C ARG A 90 2.10 -13.92 1.96
N MET A 91 2.76 -13.43 3.02
CA MET A 91 2.51 -13.88 4.39
C MET A 91 1.06 -13.62 4.83
N VAL A 92 0.44 -12.53 4.36
CA VAL A 92 -0.96 -12.19 4.65
C VAL A 92 -1.95 -12.70 3.60
N GLY A 93 -1.52 -13.64 2.74
CA GLY A 93 -2.41 -14.42 1.88
C GLY A 93 -2.44 -14.01 0.41
N ALA A 94 -1.54 -13.13 -0.08
CA ALA A 94 -1.40 -12.91 -1.52
C ALA A 94 -0.81 -14.13 -2.22
N SER A 95 -1.51 -14.60 -3.24
CA SER A 95 -1.08 -15.70 -4.10
C SER A 95 0.04 -15.27 -5.06
N LYS A 96 0.77 -16.24 -5.60
CA LYS A 96 1.76 -15.99 -6.64
C LYS A 96 1.14 -15.32 -7.88
N ASP A 97 -0.07 -15.71 -8.23
CA ASP A 97 -0.77 -15.16 -9.41
C ASP A 97 -1.20 -13.72 -9.17
N GLU A 98 -1.68 -13.38 -7.97
CA GLU A 98 -1.94 -11.97 -7.60
C GLU A 98 -0.67 -11.13 -7.69
N ILE A 99 0.49 -11.61 -7.20
CA ILE A 99 1.76 -10.90 -7.32
C ILE A 99 2.20 -10.73 -8.79
N ASN A 100 1.97 -11.74 -9.63
CA ASN A 100 2.26 -11.64 -11.07
C ASN A 100 1.34 -10.63 -11.76
N ASP A 101 0.06 -10.55 -11.37
CA ASP A 101 -0.87 -9.57 -11.91
C ASP A 101 -0.51 -8.15 -11.46
N VAL A 102 -0.07 -7.96 -10.21
CA VAL A 102 0.49 -6.68 -9.74
C VAL A 102 1.64 -6.21 -10.65
N LYS A 103 2.56 -7.11 -11.03
CA LYS A 103 3.68 -6.78 -11.92
C LYS A 103 3.20 -6.30 -13.31
N LYS A 104 2.19 -6.95 -13.88
CA LYS A 104 1.58 -6.54 -15.16
C LYS A 104 0.88 -5.19 -15.05
N VAL A 105 0.19 -4.93 -13.94
CA VAL A 105 -0.48 -3.64 -13.67
C VAL A 105 0.56 -2.52 -13.57
N VAL A 106 1.65 -2.74 -12.83
CA VAL A 106 2.76 -1.76 -12.72
C VAL A 106 3.35 -1.44 -14.08
N ASP A 107 3.69 -2.45 -14.88
CA ASP A 107 4.21 -2.26 -16.24
C ASP A 107 3.27 -1.44 -17.12
N LEU A 108 2.00 -1.83 -17.17
CA LEU A 108 0.96 -1.16 -17.95
C LEU A 108 0.82 0.32 -17.56
N PHE A 109 0.69 0.61 -16.27
CA PHE A 109 0.41 1.98 -15.82
C PHE A 109 1.64 2.87 -15.82
N CYS A 110 2.85 2.34 -15.62
CA CYS A 110 4.07 3.10 -15.87
C CYS A 110 4.14 3.55 -17.35
N SER A 111 3.83 2.64 -18.28
CA SER A 111 3.80 2.93 -19.71
C SER A 111 2.68 3.93 -20.08
N PHE A 112 1.46 3.70 -19.59
CA PHE A 112 0.30 4.53 -19.92
C PHE A 112 0.43 5.94 -19.36
N ASN A 113 0.96 6.09 -18.14
CA ASN A 113 1.21 7.40 -17.55
C ASN A 113 2.21 8.19 -18.40
N ALA A 114 3.28 7.55 -18.88
CA ALA A 114 4.25 8.19 -19.77
C ALA A 114 3.62 8.60 -21.13
N ILE A 115 2.77 7.76 -21.71
CA ILE A 115 2.05 8.09 -22.96
C ILE A 115 1.13 9.30 -22.74
N ALA A 116 0.29 9.27 -21.71
CA ALA A 116 -0.66 10.34 -21.42
C ALA A 116 0.05 11.68 -21.17
N ASP A 117 1.13 11.68 -20.37
CA ASP A 117 1.88 12.90 -20.08
C ASP A 117 2.65 13.42 -21.32
N SER A 118 3.26 12.53 -22.10
CA SER A 118 4.03 12.94 -23.30
C SER A 118 3.14 13.56 -24.39
N LEU A 119 1.92 13.05 -24.56
CA LEU A 119 0.95 13.55 -25.53
C LEU A 119 0.09 14.70 -24.98
N LYS A 120 0.24 15.05 -23.69
CA LYS A 120 -0.57 16.06 -22.99
C LYS A 120 -2.07 15.79 -23.15
N VAL A 121 -2.46 14.53 -22.94
CA VAL A 121 -3.85 14.10 -23.08
C VAL A 121 -4.71 14.85 -22.04
N PRO A 122 -5.74 15.61 -22.45
CA PRO A 122 -6.66 16.23 -21.50
C PRO A 122 -7.48 15.15 -20.79
N CYS A 123 -7.64 15.27 -19.47
CA CYS A 123 -8.50 14.36 -18.71
C CYS A 123 -9.97 14.65 -19.00
N ASP A 124 -10.66 13.71 -19.62
CA ASP A 124 -12.10 13.75 -19.93
C ASP A 124 -12.94 12.84 -19.00
N ILE A 125 -12.28 12.14 -18.08
CA ILE A 125 -12.87 11.23 -17.10
C ILE A 125 -12.69 11.82 -15.69
N MET A 126 -13.70 12.54 -15.20
CA MET A 126 -13.67 13.22 -13.89
C MET A 126 -14.68 12.64 -12.90
N PRO A 127 -14.35 12.53 -11.59
CA PRO A 127 -15.33 12.23 -10.57
C PRO A 127 -16.36 13.37 -10.34
N PRO A 128 -17.63 13.05 -10.07
CA PRO A 128 -18.23 11.72 -10.15
C PRO A 128 -18.38 11.30 -11.61
N LEU A 129 -18.00 10.05 -11.91
CA LEU A 129 -18.24 9.46 -13.22
C LEU A 129 -19.76 9.48 -13.46
N LEU A 130 -20.18 9.88 -14.67
CA LEU A 130 -21.55 9.72 -15.14
C LEU A 130 -22.03 8.30 -14.81
N PRO A 131 -23.32 8.09 -14.47
CA PRO A 131 -23.81 6.76 -14.15
C PRO A 131 -23.44 5.83 -15.31
N PHE A 132 -22.71 4.75 -14.99
CA PHE A 132 -22.41 3.67 -15.94
C PHE A 132 -23.66 3.39 -16.78
N PRO A 133 -23.53 3.23 -18.12
CA PRO A 133 -24.69 2.96 -18.95
C PRO A 133 -25.48 1.80 -18.35
N THR A 134 -26.73 2.06 -17.99
CA THR A 134 -27.65 1.05 -17.46
C THR A 134 -27.66 -0.15 -18.39
N GLY A 135 -27.26 -1.32 -17.89
CA GLY A 135 -27.28 -2.57 -18.65
C GLY A 135 -25.90 -3.18 -19.00
N MET A 136 -24.78 -2.55 -18.63
CA MET A 136 -23.47 -3.20 -18.76
C MET A 136 -23.31 -4.30 -17.70
N LYS A 137 -23.35 -5.56 -18.14
CA LYS A 137 -23.06 -6.72 -17.27
C LYS A 137 -21.56 -6.82 -17.05
N MET A 138 -21.11 -6.68 -15.80
CA MET A 138 -19.73 -6.95 -15.43
C MET A 138 -19.45 -8.46 -15.56
N ALA A 139 -18.28 -8.82 -16.07
CA ALA A 139 -17.81 -10.20 -16.04
C ALA A 139 -17.79 -10.68 -14.58
N GLY A 140 -18.65 -11.65 -14.23
CA GLY A 140 -18.81 -12.14 -12.85
C GLY A 140 -20.20 -11.96 -12.22
N GLY A 141 -21.21 -11.46 -12.95
CA GLY A 141 -22.62 -11.64 -12.57
C GLY A 141 -23.11 -10.88 -11.33
N ARG A 142 -22.39 -9.84 -10.89
CA ARG A 142 -22.89 -8.92 -9.86
C ARG A 142 -23.47 -7.70 -10.55
N ASP A 143 -24.80 -7.59 -10.52
CA ASP A 143 -25.52 -6.42 -11.00
C ASP A 143 -25.19 -5.20 -10.13
N PHE A 144 -24.92 -4.06 -10.76
CA PHE A 144 -24.72 -2.80 -10.05
C PHE A 144 -26.09 -2.23 -9.67
N LEU A 145 -26.43 -2.24 -8.38
CA LEU A 145 -27.57 -1.47 -7.87
C LEU A 145 -27.19 0.01 -7.88
N GLY A 146 -27.35 0.64 -9.05
CA GLY A 146 -27.22 2.09 -9.21
C GLY A 146 -28.32 2.80 -8.43
N SER A 147 -28.05 3.19 -7.19
CA SER A 147 -28.89 4.16 -6.50
C SER A 147 -28.66 5.52 -7.15
N ALA A 148 -29.66 5.97 -7.89
CA ALA A 148 -29.71 7.29 -8.52
C ALA A 148 -29.45 8.40 -7.50
N PHE A 149 -28.39 9.19 -7.73
CA PHE A 149 -28.18 10.44 -7.02
C PHE A 149 -29.16 11.47 -7.61
N VAL A 150 -30.35 11.57 -7.02
CA VAL A 150 -31.32 12.61 -7.36
C VAL A 150 -30.81 13.93 -6.77
N MET A 151 -30.24 14.79 -7.62
CA MET A 151 -30.04 16.20 -7.25
C MET A 151 -31.40 16.90 -7.21
N GLY A 152 -31.96 17.01 -6.00
CA GLY A 152 -33.05 17.94 -5.71
C GLY A 152 -32.53 19.37 -5.69
N GLY A 153 -32.50 20.03 -6.85
CA GLY A 153 -32.30 21.48 -6.97
C GLY A 153 -33.65 22.15 -7.20
N GLY A 154 -34.35 22.49 -6.11
CA GLY A 154 -35.54 23.33 -6.16
C GLY A 154 -35.17 24.77 -6.49
N MET A 155 -35.90 25.35 -7.44
CA MET A 155 -35.95 26.79 -7.69
C MET A 155 -36.36 27.55 -6.42
N VAL A 156 -35.57 28.54 -6.03
CA VAL A 156 -35.98 29.82 -5.40
C VAL A 156 -34.92 30.87 -5.71
#